data_AF-A0A5S3UBZ6-F1
#
_entry.id   AF-A0A5S3UBZ6-F1
#
_cell.length_a   1.000
_cell.length_b   1.000
_cell.length_c   1.000
_cell.angle_alpha   90.00
_cell.angle_beta   90.00
_cell.angle_gamma   90.00
#
_symmetry.space_group_name_H-M   'P 1'
#
loop_
_entity.id
_entity.type
_entity.pdbx_description
1 polymer ?
#
loop_
_entity_poly.entity_id
_entity_poly.type
_entity_poly.pdbx_seq_one_letter_code
_entity_poly.pdbx_strand_id
1 'polypeptide(L)'
;MMMAMQQQLDFIAYIQRMLVEGDFSATYKFALLHALADVCVEQPMMYEASELNIDLAKLAEKLIELYWHHAVPFSSAHSGESALLKQNSGAQSKVIAVLYECQQNNIRSLRQLKLSPYWHTTYKAALDTLKTGPLWRLQILAKQEECFLYPHIKGKSYITLNAGIAACFRRFYDLVVYLAKNAWLQKIQSIKHNQALIGPKSQLHDFLFGFDRTALNKAKPVLVEIQKGQCFYCQKPLTSAIEVDHFIPFARYANDLGHNFVAAHRSCNNSKRDFLAAQLHRERWQDQNLDCHSQLLTDELTRYFHCDVDKSLAVSNWAYQVASSNGAKLWLAKDRFELAGSKNVQQLDLVAQTNHLYDS
;
A
#
# COMPACT_ATOMS: atom_id res chain seq x y z
N MET A 1 24.96 -9.87 -12.53
CA MET A 1 23.97 -10.84 -11.99
C MET A 1 24.35 -11.29 -10.57
N MET A 2 25.53 -11.87 -10.32
CA MET A 2 25.95 -12.27 -8.96
C MET A 2 25.95 -11.12 -7.92
N MET A 3 26.49 -9.94 -8.26
CA MET A 3 26.50 -8.80 -7.34
C MET A 3 25.10 -8.30 -6.94
N ALA A 4 24.12 -8.38 -7.86
CA ALA A 4 22.74 -8.00 -7.58
C ALA A 4 22.02 -9.03 -6.69
N MET A 5 22.33 -10.32 -6.84
CA MET A 5 21.79 -11.38 -5.97
C MET A 5 22.35 -11.28 -4.55
N GLN A 6 23.66 -11.01 -4.41
CA GLN A 6 24.26 -10.80 -3.09
C GLN A 6 23.63 -9.61 -2.37
N GLN A 7 23.47 -8.47 -3.05
CA GLN A 7 22.82 -7.29 -2.47
C GLN A 7 21.39 -7.56 -2.00
N GLN A 8 20.62 -8.37 -2.73
CA GLN A 8 19.27 -8.77 -2.34
C GLN A 8 19.27 -9.63 -1.07
N LEU A 9 20.23 -10.55 -0.93
CA LEU A 9 20.39 -11.36 0.28
C LEU A 9 20.83 -10.51 1.47
N ASP A 10 21.80 -9.62 1.25
CA ASP A 10 22.30 -8.69 2.27
C ASP A 10 21.17 -7.76 2.75
N PHE A 11 20.30 -7.31 1.85
CA PHE A 11 19.12 -6.51 2.20
C PHE A 11 18.17 -7.28 3.14
N ILE A 12 17.82 -8.52 2.82
CA ILE A 12 16.95 -9.32 3.69
C ILE A 12 17.59 -9.59 5.04
N ALA A 13 18.88 -9.97 5.06
CA ALA A 13 19.63 -10.17 6.29
C ALA A 13 19.67 -8.88 7.13
N TYR A 14 19.86 -7.73 6.49
CA TYR A 14 19.86 -6.43 7.16
C TYR A 14 18.50 -6.07 7.76
N ILE A 15 17.39 -6.28 7.04
CA ILE A 15 16.04 -6.05 7.59
C ILE A 15 15.77 -6.95 8.80
N GLN A 16 16.18 -8.21 8.76
CA GLN A 16 16.05 -9.13 9.90
C GLN A 16 16.89 -8.66 11.10
N ARG A 17 18.18 -8.35 10.88
CA ARG A 17 19.06 -7.80 11.92
C ARG A 17 18.51 -6.51 12.51
N MET A 18 18.01 -5.60 11.68
CA MET A 18 17.40 -4.36 12.13
C MET A 18 16.28 -4.61 13.14
N LEU A 19 15.36 -5.53 12.85
CA LEU A 19 14.20 -5.82 13.72
C LEU A 19 14.59 -6.54 15.03
N VAL A 20 15.72 -7.24 15.05
CA VAL A 20 16.20 -8.00 16.23
C VAL A 20 17.16 -7.20 17.10
N GLU A 21 18.15 -6.55 16.47
CA GLU A 21 19.25 -5.82 17.14
C GLU A 21 18.92 -4.34 17.38
N GLY A 22 17.88 -3.82 16.72
CA GLY A 22 17.43 -2.45 16.88
C GLY A 22 16.58 -2.23 18.14
N ASP A 23 16.73 -1.08 18.78
CA ASP A 23 15.88 -0.72 19.92
C ASP A 23 14.52 -0.15 19.44
N PHE A 24 13.45 -0.95 19.52
CA PHE A 24 12.07 -0.56 19.18
C PHE A 24 11.26 -0.21 20.44
N SER A 25 11.66 0.87 21.12
CA SER A 25 10.93 1.43 22.27
C SER A 25 9.55 2.02 21.89
N ALA A 26 9.38 2.46 20.64
CA ALA A 26 8.14 3.01 20.06
C ALA A 26 7.88 2.46 18.65
N THR A 27 6.68 2.64 18.12
CA THR A 27 6.27 2.09 16.82
C THR A 27 6.72 2.90 15.60
N TYR A 28 7.29 4.09 15.79
CA TYR A 28 7.66 4.99 14.68
C TYR A 28 8.69 4.39 13.71
N LYS A 29 9.58 3.50 14.18
CA LYS A 29 10.54 2.83 13.31
C LYS A 29 9.86 1.84 12.36
N PHE A 30 8.83 1.11 12.82
CA PHE A 30 8.04 0.23 11.95
C PHE A 30 7.28 1.04 10.90
N ALA A 31 6.68 2.17 11.32
CA ALA A 31 6.01 3.08 10.41
C ALA A 31 6.96 3.66 9.35
N LEU A 32 8.19 4.04 9.73
CA LEU A 32 9.19 4.51 8.77
C LEU A 32 9.62 3.40 7.79
N LEU A 33 9.90 2.18 8.29
CA LEU A 33 10.27 1.06 7.42
C LEU A 33 9.17 0.76 6.39
N HIS A 34 7.92 0.78 6.82
CA HIS A 34 6.76 0.62 5.94
C HIS A 34 6.63 1.79 4.95
N ALA A 35 6.78 3.03 5.41
CA ALA A 35 6.72 4.22 4.56
C ALA A 35 7.82 4.22 3.47
N LEU A 36 9.03 3.75 3.78
CA LEU A 36 10.10 3.58 2.79
C LEU A 36 9.70 2.57 1.72
N ALA A 37 9.14 1.42 2.13
CA ALA A 37 8.66 0.40 1.20
C ALA A 37 7.56 0.94 0.28
N ASP A 38 6.59 1.66 0.84
CA ASP A 38 5.52 2.32 0.08
C ASP A 38 6.07 3.30 -0.95
N VAL A 39 6.92 4.25 -0.53
CA VAL A 39 7.50 5.24 -1.44
C VAL A 39 8.27 4.56 -2.57
N CYS A 40 9.00 3.47 -2.30
CA CYS A 40 9.73 2.75 -3.32
C CYS A 40 8.82 2.16 -4.41
N VAL A 41 7.59 1.73 -4.09
CA VAL A 41 6.66 1.16 -5.09
C VAL A 41 5.73 2.20 -5.72
N GLU A 42 5.54 3.35 -5.07
CA GLU A 42 4.69 4.46 -5.53
C GLU A 42 5.35 5.34 -6.61
N GLN A 43 6.66 5.24 -6.80
CA GLN A 43 7.39 6.05 -7.78
C GLN A 43 7.74 5.23 -9.03
N PRO A 44 8.00 5.83 -10.20
CA PRO A 44 8.63 5.12 -11.30
C PRO A 44 10.10 4.82 -10.97
N MET A 45 10.65 3.71 -11.49
CA MET A 45 12.08 3.41 -11.41
C MET A 45 12.60 3.14 -12.82
N MET A 46 13.62 3.89 -13.22
CA MET A 46 14.25 3.69 -14.52
C MET A 46 15.27 2.55 -14.48
N TYR A 47 16.06 2.45 -13.41
CA TYR A 47 17.17 1.49 -13.29
C TYR A 47 17.20 0.85 -11.90
N GLU A 48 17.42 -0.47 -11.84
CA GLU A 48 17.48 -1.18 -10.55
C GLU A 48 18.63 -0.72 -9.64
N ALA A 49 19.76 -0.33 -10.23
CA ALA A 49 20.95 0.09 -9.50
C ALA A 49 20.95 1.59 -9.14
N SER A 50 19.84 2.32 -9.32
CA SER A 50 19.81 3.75 -9.02
C SER A 50 19.71 4.01 -7.51
N GLU A 51 20.29 5.13 -7.09
CA GLU A 51 19.90 5.79 -5.84
C GLU A 51 18.49 6.36 -5.96
N LEU A 52 17.83 6.59 -4.81
CA LEU A 52 16.50 7.20 -4.78
C LEU A 52 16.43 8.31 -3.75
N ASN A 53 16.17 9.54 -4.21
CA ASN A 53 15.90 10.66 -3.32
C ASN A 53 14.46 10.60 -2.82
N ILE A 54 14.28 10.66 -1.51
CA ILE A 54 12.97 10.67 -0.86
C ILE A 54 12.87 11.90 0.04
N ASP A 55 11.93 12.79 -0.29
CA ASP A 55 11.64 13.96 0.52
C ASP A 55 11.10 13.58 1.91
N LEU A 56 11.59 14.24 2.94
CA LEU A 56 11.11 14.07 4.30
C LEU A 56 9.64 14.48 4.44
N ALA A 57 9.19 15.42 3.60
CA ALA A 57 7.78 15.80 3.51
C ALA A 57 6.91 14.59 3.14
N LYS A 58 7.31 13.84 2.10
CA LYS A 58 6.61 12.64 1.64
C LYS A 58 6.58 11.56 2.72
N LEU A 59 7.69 11.35 3.44
CA LEU A 59 7.73 10.40 4.56
C LEU A 59 6.84 10.85 5.73
N ALA A 60 6.77 12.14 6.05
CA ALA A 60 5.89 12.65 7.08
C ALA A 60 4.41 12.45 6.74
N GLU A 61 4.02 12.66 5.47
CA GLU A 61 2.67 12.32 5.00
C GLU A 61 2.37 10.83 5.13
N LYS A 62 3.32 9.97 4.74
CA LYS A 62 3.17 8.52 4.90
C LYS A 62 3.00 8.10 6.36
N LEU A 63 3.70 8.74 7.29
CA LEU A 63 3.47 8.52 8.72
C LEU A 63 2.03 8.88 9.12
N ILE A 64 1.49 10.00 8.64
CA ILE A 64 0.10 10.40 8.91
C ILE A 64 -0.88 9.36 8.35
N GLU A 65 -0.68 8.91 7.12
CA GLU A 65 -1.50 7.88 6.48
C GLU A 65 -1.51 6.59 7.32
N LEU A 66 -0.34 6.09 7.70
CA LEU A 66 -0.17 4.85 8.46
C LEU A 66 -0.74 4.91 9.89
N TYR A 67 -0.71 6.08 10.53
CA TYR A 67 -1.24 6.26 11.89
C TYR A 67 -2.71 6.70 11.93
N TRP A 68 -3.35 6.98 10.79
CA TRP A 68 -4.72 7.53 10.74
C TRP A 68 -5.72 6.70 11.54
N HIS A 69 -5.77 5.38 11.29
CA HIS A 69 -6.68 4.46 11.97
C HIS A 69 -6.26 4.18 13.42
N HIS A 70 -4.97 4.27 13.73
CA HIS A 70 -4.43 4.05 15.07
C HIS A 70 -4.85 5.15 16.06
N ALA A 71 -5.30 6.31 15.56
CA ALA A 71 -5.76 7.42 16.38
C ALA A 71 -7.24 7.34 16.78
N VAL A 72 -7.93 6.24 16.46
CA VAL A 72 -9.31 5.98 16.86
C VAL A 72 -9.36 5.21 18.19
N PRO A 73 -10.33 5.45 19.09
CA PRO A 73 -10.56 4.61 20.26
C PRO A 73 -10.78 3.13 19.90
N PHE A 74 -10.03 2.22 20.53
CA PHE A 74 -10.12 0.78 20.26
C PHE A 74 -11.17 0.08 21.13
N SER A 75 -11.27 0.46 22.40
CA SER A 75 -12.10 -0.23 23.39
C SER A 75 -13.58 0.13 23.26
N SER A 76 -14.47 -0.85 23.36
CA SER A 76 -15.92 -0.63 23.49
C SER A 76 -16.33 -0.24 24.92
N ALA A 77 -15.51 -0.58 25.92
CA ALA A 77 -15.78 -0.35 27.34
C ALA A 77 -15.23 1.00 27.87
N HIS A 78 -14.40 1.67 27.09
CA HIS A 78 -13.75 2.92 27.46
C HIS A 78 -13.95 3.91 26.31
N SER A 79 -14.10 5.20 26.61
CA SER A 79 -14.26 6.24 25.61
C SER A 79 -13.18 7.29 25.73
N GLY A 80 -13.01 8.08 24.68
CA GLY A 80 -12.06 9.18 24.67
C GLY A 80 -10.60 8.74 24.58
N GLU A 81 -9.68 9.57 25.10
CA GLU A 81 -8.23 9.37 24.97
C GLU A 81 -7.72 8.12 25.71
N SER A 82 -8.36 7.73 26.82
CA SER A 82 -7.99 6.56 27.61
C SER A 82 -8.25 5.23 26.89
N ALA A 83 -9.04 5.25 25.82
CA ALA A 83 -9.34 4.11 24.97
C ALA A 83 -8.41 4.01 23.74
N LEU A 84 -7.46 4.94 23.58
CA LEU A 84 -6.46 4.89 22.51
C LEU A 84 -5.36 3.89 22.83
N LEU A 85 -4.95 3.13 21.81
CA LEU A 85 -3.78 2.27 21.92
C LEU A 85 -2.51 3.12 21.93
N LYS A 86 -1.72 2.99 23.00
CA LYS A 86 -0.41 3.61 23.09
C LYS A 86 0.54 3.02 22.07
N GLN A 87 1.32 3.89 21.44
CA GLN A 87 2.33 3.54 20.43
C GLN A 87 3.76 3.47 21.00
N ASN A 88 3.92 3.70 22.31
CA ASN A 88 5.18 3.56 23.03
C ASN A 88 4.89 3.23 24.52
N SER A 89 5.91 2.82 25.27
CA SER A 89 5.76 2.40 26.66
C SER A 89 5.50 3.55 27.66
N GLY A 90 5.71 4.80 27.26
CA GLY A 90 5.57 5.99 28.11
C GLY A 90 4.31 6.81 27.80
N ALA A 91 4.52 8.08 27.45
CA ALA A 91 3.46 9.02 27.09
C ALA A 91 2.84 8.68 25.72
N GLN A 92 1.65 9.20 25.42
CA GLN A 92 1.03 8.95 24.11
C GLN A 92 1.92 9.50 22.98
N SER A 93 1.88 8.83 21.82
CA SER A 93 2.51 9.33 20.59
C SER A 93 1.98 10.72 20.25
N LYS A 94 2.87 11.67 19.98
CA LYS A 94 2.48 13.02 19.56
C LYS A 94 1.66 13.01 18.27
N VAL A 95 2.02 12.15 17.32
CA VAL A 95 1.28 11.97 16.06
C VAL A 95 -0.14 11.47 16.35
N ILE A 96 -0.29 10.45 17.20
CA ILE A 96 -1.61 9.93 17.61
C ILE A 96 -2.44 11.01 18.30
N ALA A 97 -1.87 11.76 19.25
CA ALA A 97 -2.60 12.78 19.98
C ALA A 97 -3.17 13.87 19.04
N VAL A 98 -2.36 14.35 18.08
CA VAL A 98 -2.82 15.37 17.13
C VAL A 98 -3.85 14.79 16.14
N LEU A 99 -3.67 13.56 15.67
CA LEU A 99 -4.66 12.92 14.79
C LEU A 99 -5.99 12.67 15.50
N TYR A 100 -5.94 12.24 16.76
CA TYR A 100 -7.12 12.06 17.58
C TYR A 100 -7.87 13.37 17.79
N GLU A 101 -7.16 14.47 18.09
CA GLU A 101 -7.74 15.82 18.17
C GLU A 101 -8.45 16.22 16.87
N CYS A 102 -7.84 15.95 15.72
CA CYS A 102 -8.47 16.20 14.42
C CYS A 102 -9.78 15.42 14.28
N GLN A 103 -9.78 14.14 14.67
CA GLN A 103 -10.96 13.27 14.59
C GLN A 103 -12.09 13.72 15.54
N GLN A 104 -11.75 14.26 16.72
CA GLN A 104 -12.72 14.88 17.62
C GLN A 104 -13.32 16.16 17.04
N ASN A 105 -12.55 16.89 16.23
CA ASN A 105 -13.02 18.06 15.46
C ASN A 105 -13.74 17.68 14.15
N ASN A 106 -14.34 16.48 14.12
CA ASN A 106 -15.14 15.96 13.01
C ASN A 106 -14.40 15.84 11.67
N ILE A 107 -13.07 15.73 11.69
CA ILE A 107 -12.28 15.35 10.52
C ILE A 107 -12.33 13.82 10.37
N ARG A 108 -13.02 13.33 9.34
CA ARG A 108 -13.32 11.90 9.14
C ARG A 108 -12.50 11.25 8.02
N SER A 109 -11.72 12.01 7.27
CA SER A 109 -10.83 11.46 6.23
C SER A 109 -9.52 12.23 6.12
N LEU A 110 -8.50 11.59 5.56
CA LEU A 110 -7.20 12.19 5.29
C LEU A 110 -7.30 13.41 4.36
N ARG A 111 -8.24 13.41 3.41
CA ARG A 111 -8.47 14.58 2.56
C ARG A 111 -9.07 15.75 3.33
N GLN A 112 -10.07 15.49 4.18
CA GLN A 112 -10.62 16.52 5.05
C GLN A 112 -9.52 17.09 5.94
N LEU A 113 -8.62 16.25 6.46
CA LEU A 113 -7.46 16.70 7.23
C LEU A 113 -6.57 17.63 6.39
N LYS A 114 -6.16 17.22 5.18
CA LYS A 114 -5.30 18.02 4.29
C LYS A 114 -5.89 19.38 3.92
N LEU A 115 -7.21 19.48 3.81
CA LEU A 115 -7.92 20.73 3.52
C LEU A 115 -8.28 21.55 4.77
N SER A 116 -8.08 20.99 5.96
CA SER A 116 -8.44 21.65 7.22
C SER A 116 -7.29 22.52 7.76
N PRO A 117 -7.59 23.47 8.67
CA PRO A 117 -6.57 24.21 9.40
C PRO A 117 -5.63 23.31 10.23
N TYR A 118 -6.04 22.08 10.56
CA TYR A 118 -5.26 21.14 11.35
C TYR A 118 -4.11 20.47 10.56
N TRP A 119 -4.11 20.57 9.22
CA TRP A 119 -3.08 19.94 8.38
C TRP A 119 -1.67 20.33 8.80
N HIS A 120 -1.40 21.64 8.87
CA HIS A 120 -0.06 22.16 9.14
C HIS A 120 0.48 21.66 10.50
N THR A 121 -0.34 21.69 11.54
CA THR A 121 0.02 21.20 12.87
C THR A 121 0.30 19.70 12.87
N THR A 122 -0.54 18.92 12.19
CA THR A 122 -0.39 17.45 12.09
C THR A 122 0.86 17.08 11.30
N TYR A 123 1.04 17.70 10.14
CA TYR A 123 2.22 17.54 9.28
C TYR A 123 3.51 17.87 10.04
N LYS A 124 3.53 19.02 10.74
CA LYS A 124 4.70 19.43 11.53
C LYS A 124 5.00 18.42 12.64
N ALA A 125 3.98 17.94 13.36
CA ALA A 125 4.17 16.92 14.40
C ALA A 125 4.75 15.61 13.84
N ALA A 126 4.29 15.17 12.67
CA ALA A 126 4.82 13.99 11.99
C ALA A 126 6.27 14.19 11.51
N LEU A 127 6.56 15.35 10.90
CA LEU A 127 7.89 15.69 10.41
C LEU A 127 8.91 15.82 11.55
N ASP A 128 8.56 16.50 12.64
CA ASP A 128 9.42 16.66 13.81
C ASP A 128 9.67 15.31 14.50
N THR A 129 8.64 14.47 14.60
CA THR A 129 8.77 13.09 15.09
C THR A 129 9.74 12.30 14.23
N LEU A 130 9.59 12.35 12.90
CA LEU A 130 10.46 11.67 11.95
C LEU A 130 11.93 12.09 12.14
N LYS A 131 12.20 13.40 12.16
CA LYS A 131 13.57 13.97 12.22
C LYS A 131 14.26 13.80 13.56
N THR A 132 13.53 13.67 14.67
CA THR A 132 14.11 13.48 16.01
C THR A 132 14.20 12.01 16.43
N GLY A 133 13.40 11.15 15.79
CA GLY A 133 13.26 9.75 16.16
C GLY A 133 13.71 8.77 15.07
N PRO A 134 12.77 8.15 14.35
CA PRO A 134 13.04 6.95 13.57
C PRO A 134 14.01 7.18 12.42
N LEU A 135 14.06 8.37 11.81
CA LEU A 135 14.89 8.61 10.61
C LEU A 135 16.37 8.28 10.85
N TRP A 136 16.90 8.60 12.02
CA TRP A 136 18.31 8.35 12.37
C TRP A 136 18.49 7.13 13.28
N ARG A 137 17.40 6.67 13.92
CA ARG A 137 17.47 5.56 14.88
C ARG A 137 17.13 4.21 14.26
N LEU A 138 16.50 4.18 13.08
CA LEU A 138 16.12 2.95 12.39
C LEU A 138 17.33 2.06 12.11
N GLN A 139 18.46 2.68 11.74
CA GLN A 139 19.69 2.00 11.32
C GLN A 139 20.75 1.94 12.43
N ILE A 140 20.34 2.10 13.70
CA ILE A 140 21.20 1.87 14.85
C ILE A 140 20.94 0.46 15.37
N LEU A 141 21.89 -0.45 15.11
CA LEU A 141 21.84 -1.87 15.47
C LEU A 141 22.91 -2.13 16.52
N ALA A 142 22.56 -2.80 17.62
CA ALA A 142 23.50 -3.07 18.72
C ALA A 142 24.31 -1.83 19.18
N LYS A 143 23.66 -0.64 19.17
CA LYS A 143 24.24 0.68 19.49
C LYS A 143 25.27 1.22 18.48
N GLN A 144 25.43 0.59 17.32
CA GLN A 144 26.28 1.04 16.23
C GLN A 144 25.45 1.56 15.06
N GLU A 145 25.98 2.56 14.37
CA GLU A 145 25.34 3.15 13.20
C GLU A 145 25.78 2.40 11.93
N GLU A 146 24.83 1.78 11.23
CA GLU A 146 25.11 0.91 10.07
C GLU A 146 24.87 1.62 8.72
N CYS A 147 23.94 2.58 8.65
CA CYS A 147 23.65 3.39 7.44
C CYS A 147 23.44 2.60 6.12
N PHE A 148 22.99 1.35 6.20
CA PHE A 148 22.85 0.44 5.05
C PHE A 148 21.80 0.87 4.03
N LEU A 149 20.64 1.37 4.47
CA LEU A 149 19.57 1.84 3.59
C LEU A 149 19.87 3.23 3.02
N TYR A 150 20.38 4.13 3.85
CA TYR A 150 20.73 5.51 3.48
C TYR A 150 21.72 6.10 4.50
N PRO A 151 22.57 7.05 4.11
CA PRO A 151 23.51 7.71 5.02
C PRO A 151 22.77 8.70 5.94
N HIS A 152 23.24 8.85 7.19
CA HIS A 152 22.68 9.82 8.14
C HIS A 152 23.20 11.25 7.92
N ILE A 153 22.90 11.81 6.75
CA ILE A 153 23.23 13.20 6.43
C ILE A 153 22.13 14.12 6.99
N LYS A 154 22.39 14.72 8.15
CA LYS A 154 21.44 15.62 8.84
C LYS A 154 21.36 16.99 8.15
N GLY A 155 20.26 17.70 8.39
CA GLY A 155 20.05 19.07 7.89
C GLY A 155 19.41 19.17 6.49
N LYS A 156 19.34 18.05 5.74
CA LYS A 156 18.65 17.99 4.45
C LYS A 156 17.14 17.84 4.60
N SER A 157 16.39 18.26 3.57
CA SER A 157 14.94 18.05 3.44
C SER A 157 14.57 16.71 2.82
N TYR A 158 15.56 15.88 2.49
CA TYR A 158 15.42 14.56 1.87
C TYR A 158 16.48 13.59 2.42
N ILE A 159 16.26 12.30 2.20
CA ILE A 159 17.28 11.25 2.27
C ILE A 159 17.53 10.68 0.87
N THR A 160 18.68 10.04 0.69
CA THR A 160 19.00 9.31 -0.55
C THR A 160 19.20 7.85 -0.19
N LEU A 161 18.34 6.97 -0.68
CA LEU A 161 18.55 5.53 -0.56
C LEU A 161 19.81 5.15 -1.33
N ASN A 162 20.66 4.34 -0.70
CA ASN A 162 21.85 3.81 -1.34
C ASN A 162 21.47 3.03 -2.60
N ALA A 163 22.36 3.01 -3.60
CA ALA A 163 22.14 2.36 -4.88
C ALA A 163 21.62 0.92 -4.73
N GLY A 164 20.52 0.58 -5.41
CA GLY A 164 19.93 -0.77 -5.38
C GLY A 164 18.96 -1.03 -4.22
N ILE A 165 18.93 -0.20 -3.18
CA ILE A 165 18.02 -0.39 -2.03
C ILE A 165 16.56 -0.23 -2.44
N ALA A 166 16.23 0.74 -3.30
CA ALA A 166 14.87 0.92 -3.80
C ALA A 166 14.37 -0.31 -4.58
N ALA A 167 15.23 -0.92 -5.41
CA ALA A 167 14.91 -2.15 -6.12
C ALA A 167 14.71 -3.34 -5.15
N CYS A 168 15.48 -3.41 -4.06
CA CYS A 168 15.30 -4.42 -3.02
C CYS A 168 13.97 -4.24 -2.28
N PHE A 169 13.61 -3.02 -1.88
CA PHE A 169 12.29 -2.73 -1.30
C PHE A 169 11.16 -3.14 -2.23
N ARG A 170 11.27 -2.85 -3.53
CA ARG A 170 10.28 -3.29 -4.52
C ARG A 170 10.18 -4.81 -4.59
N ARG A 171 11.31 -5.50 -4.74
CA ARG A 171 11.34 -6.96 -4.89
C ARG A 171 10.76 -7.67 -3.67
N PHE A 172 11.00 -7.14 -2.49
CA PHE A 172 10.64 -7.75 -1.22
C PHE A 172 9.54 -6.98 -0.46
N TYR A 173 8.78 -6.13 -1.13
CA TYR A 173 7.77 -5.25 -0.52
C TYR A 173 6.83 -6.03 0.41
N ASP A 174 6.21 -7.10 -0.11
CA ASP A 174 5.25 -7.91 0.64
C ASP A 174 5.87 -8.46 1.94
N LEU A 175 7.14 -8.91 1.88
CA LEU A 175 7.88 -9.41 3.05
C LEU A 175 8.23 -8.30 4.04
N VAL A 176 8.76 -7.16 3.56
CA VAL A 176 9.15 -6.04 4.42
C VAL A 176 7.93 -5.45 5.13
N VAL A 177 6.83 -5.25 4.41
CA VAL A 177 5.58 -4.74 4.98
C VAL A 177 4.99 -5.73 5.96
N TYR A 178 4.99 -7.03 5.65
CA TYR A 178 4.56 -8.06 6.59
C TYR A 178 5.39 -8.05 7.88
N LEU A 179 6.72 -8.01 7.79
CA LEU A 179 7.59 -7.96 8.95
C LEU A 179 7.37 -6.69 9.78
N ALA A 180 7.26 -5.53 9.12
CA ALA A 180 6.99 -4.25 9.79
C ALA A 180 5.65 -4.26 10.52
N LYS A 181 4.55 -4.68 9.87
CA LYS A 181 3.20 -4.75 10.47
C LYS A 181 3.15 -5.74 11.63
N ASN A 182 3.76 -6.92 11.50
CA ASN A 182 3.76 -7.91 12.58
C ASN A 182 4.57 -7.48 13.79
N ALA A 183 5.78 -6.94 13.58
CA ALA A 183 6.59 -6.42 14.67
C ALA A 183 5.91 -5.23 15.37
N TRP A 184 5.22 -4.38 14.59
CA TRP A 184 4.39 -3.30 15.12
C TRP A 184 3.22 -3.85 15.97
N LEU A 185 2.47 -4.83 15.45
CA LEU A 185 1.38 -5.49 16.19
C LEU A 185 1.87 -6.07 17.53
N GLN A 186 2.98 -6.81 17.50
CA GLN A 186 3.61 -7.36 18.70
C GLN A 186 4.02 -6.28 19.68
N LYS A 187 4.59 -5.16 19.19
CA LYS A 187 4.92 -4.01 20.04
C LYS A 187 3.70 -3.44 20.72
N ILE A 188 2.59 -3.24 19.99
CA ILE A 188 1.33 -2.76 20.57
C ILE A 188 0.81 -3.69 21.66
N GLN A 189 0.85 -5.01 21.42
CA GLN A 189 0.44 -6.02 22.40
C GLN A 189 1.34 -6.09 23.63
N SER A 190 2.63 -5.75 23.49
CA SER A 190 3.60 -5.76 24.60
C SER A 190 3.41 -4.61 25.60
N ILE A 191 2.73 -3.53 25.20
CA ILE A 191 2.55 -2.35 26.06
C ILE A 191 1.48 -2.64 27.11
N LYS A 192 1.87 -2.59 28.39
CA LYS A 192 1.01 -2.91 29.55
C LYS A 192 -0.34 -2.19 29.54
N HIS A 193 -0.36 -0.90 29.15
CA HIS A 193 -1.60 -0.14 29.05
C HIS A 193 -2.57 -0.74 28.01
N ASN A 194 -2.04 -1.15 26.85
CA ASN A 194 -2.85 -1.69 25.77
C ASN A 194 -3.43 -3.06 26.11
N GLN A 195 -2.75 -3.86 26.95
CA GLN A 195 -3.25 -5.17 27.38
C GLN A 195 -4.59 -5.09 28.12
N ALA A 196 -4.87 -3.97 28.79
CA ALA A 196 -6.18 -3.74 29.41
C ALA A 196 -7.29 -3.40 28.41
N LEU A 197 -6.93 -2.91 27.22
CA LEU A 197 -7.85 -2.52 26.14
C LEU A 197 -8.06 -3.64 25.12
N ILE A 198 -7.02 -4.45 24.87
CA ILE A 198 -7.02 -5.54 23.90
C ILE A 198 -7.74 -6.74 24.52
N GLY A 199 -9.03 -6.89 24.21
CA GLY A 199 -9.83 -8.09 24.50
C GLY A 199 -9.39 -9.33 23.68
N PRO A 200 -10.27 -10.32 23.44
CA PRO A 200 -9.94 -11.50 22.65
C PRO A 200 -9.30 -11.13 21.31
N LYS A 201 -8.16 -11.74 21.00
CA LYS A 201 -7.11 -11.29 20.06
C LYS A 201 -7.49 -11.09 18.58
N SER A 202 -8.75 -11.27 18.16
CA SER A 202 -9.12 -11.39 16.75
C SER A 202 -9.37 -10.08 15.99
N GLN A 203 -9.47 -8.92 16.67
CA GLN A 203 -9.85 -7.65 16.00
C GLN A 203 -8.72 -6.62 15.87
N LEU A 204 -7.58 -6.84 16.52
CA LEU A 204 -6.53 -5.81 16.60
C LEU A 204 -5.82 -5.57 15.27
N HIS A 205 -5.52 -6.63 14.52
CA HIS A 205 -4.86 -6.50 13.22
C HIS A 205 -5.70 -5.67 12.24
N ASP A 206 -6.99 -6.02 12.12
CA ASP A 206 -7.91 -5.35 11.20
C ASP A 206 -8.19 -3.92 11.64
N PHE A 207 -8.19 -3.64 12.95
CA PHE A 207 -8.30 -2.28 13.45
C PHE A 207 -7.08 -1.40 13.07
N LEU A 208 -5.86 -1.93 13.18
CA LEU A 208 -4.63 -1.17 12.93
C LEU A 208 -4.35 -1.02 11.43
N PHE A 209 -4.52 -2.10 10.67
CA PHE A 209 -4.04 -2.20 9.29
C PHE A 209 -5.12 -2.56 8.26
N GLY A 210 -6.36 -2.73 8.70
CA GLY A 210 -7.50 -2.95 7.82
C GLY A 210 -7.97 -1.64 7.17
N PHE A 211 -9.05 -1.76 6.41
CA PHE A 211 -9.67 -0.64 5.69
C PHE A 211 -11.18 -0.75 5.74
N ASP A 212 -11.85 0.38 5.55
CA ASP A 212 -13.31 0.42 5.51
C ASP A 212 -13.83 0.00 4.13
N ARG A 213 -14.16 -1.29 3.99
CA ARG A 213 -14.82 -1.82 2.78
C ARG A 213 -16.12 -1.10 2.43
N THR A 214 -16.82 -0.53 3.41
CA THR A 214 -18.08 0.18 3.14
C THR A 214 -17.84 1.50 2.41
N ALA A 215 -16.66 2.12 2.60
CA ALA A 215 -16.26 3.32 1.88
C ALA A 215 -16.18 3.06 0.36
N LEU A 216 -15.74 1.87 -0.08
CA LEU A 216 -15.66 1.51 -1.51
C LEU A 216 -16.99 1.64 -2.26
N ASN A 217 -18.13 1.51 -1.56
CA ASN A 217 -19.44 1.70 -2.17
C ASN A 217 -19.64 3.12 -2.72
N LYS A 218 -18.87 4.11 -2.26
CA LYS A 218 -18.87 5.47 -2.82
C LYS A 218 -18.38 5.52 -4.26
N ALA A 219 -17.54 4.59 -4.69
CA ALA A 219 -17.05 4.52 -6.06
C ALA A 219 -18.00 3.76 -7.00
N LYS A 220 -18.97 3.02 -6.47
CA LYS A 220 -19.87 2.16 -7.25
C LYS A 220 -20.63 2.91 -8.36
N PRO A 221 -21.25 4.09 -8.13
CA PRO A 221 -22.04 4.76 -9.17
C PRO A 221 -21.19 5.11 -10.40
N VAL A 222 -20.06 5.80 -10.20
CA VAL A 222 -19.17 6.21 -11.31
C VAL A 222 -18.56 5.01 -12.01
N LEU A 223 -18.17 3.94 -11.29
CA LEU A 223 -17.60 2.74 -11.90
C LEU A 223 -18.62 1.98 -12.76
N VAL A 224 -19.87 1.86 -12.30
CA VAL A 224 -20.94 1.21 -13.08
C VAL A 224 -21.25 2.01 -14.35
N GLU A 225 -21.21 3.33 -14.27
CA GLU A 225 -21.42 4.23 -15.41
C GLU A 225 -20.32 4.11 -16.46
N ILE A 226 -19.04 4.28 -16.10
CA ILE A 226 -17.93 4.20 -17.07
C ILE A 226 -17.79 2.80 -17.67
N GLN A 227 -18.18 1.76 -16.92
CA GLN A 227 -18.21 0.37 -17.39
C GLN A 227 -19.51 0.01 -18.15
N LYS A 228 -20.41 0.97 -18.38
CA LYS A 228 -21.67 0.79 -19.12
C LYS A 228 -22.53 -0.36 -18.58
N GLY A 229 -22.55 -0.52 -17.26
CA GLY A 229 -23.29 -1.61 -16.60
C GLY A 229 -22.72 -3.01 -16.85
N GLN A 230 -21.47 -3.14 -17.32
CA GLN A 230 -20.80 -4.42 -17.52
C GLN A 230 -19.81 -4.73 -16.40
N CYS A 231 -19.68 -6.02 -16.07
CA CYS A 231 -18.68 -6.48 -15.11
C CYS A 231 -17.28 -6.27 -15.68
N PHE A 232 -16.40 -5.62 -14.91
CA PHE A 232 -15.06 -5.27 -15.36
C PHE A 232 -14.29 -6.49 -15.90
N TYR A 233 -14.37 -7.64 -15.24
CA TYR A 233 -13.60 -8.83 -15.64
C TYR A 233 -14.24 -9.59 -16.81
N CYS A 234 -15.48 -10.07 -16.64
CA CYS A 234 -16.11 -10.98 -17.60
C CYS A 234 -16.89 -10.28 -18.72
N GLN A 235 -17.05 -8.95 -18.65
CA GLN A 235 -17.74 -8.10 -19.64
C GLN A 235 -19.23 -8.46 -19.86
N LYS A 236 -19.82 -9.28 -18.98
CA LYS A 236 -21.26 -9.57 -18.97
C LYS A 236 -22.04 -8.50 -18.18
N PRO A 237 -23.34 -8.29 -18.45
CA PRO A 237 -24.16 -7.33 -17.71
C PRO A 237 -24.16 -7.54 -16.19
N LEU A 238 -24.12 -6.44 -15.45
CA LEU A 238 -24.25 -6.40 -13.99
C LEU A 238 -25.73 -6.48 -13.61
N THR A 239 -26.24 -7.68 -13.36
CA THR A 239 -27.69 -7.91 -13.13
C THR A 239 -28.10 -7.98 -11.66
N SER A 240 -27.18 -8.30 -10.73
CA SER A 240 -27.33 -8.14 -9.26
C SER A 240 -26.02 -8.51 -8.54
N ALA A 241 -25.88 -8.12 -7.27
CA ALA A 241 -24.67 -8.34 -6.44
C ALA A 241 -23.37 -7.76 -7.03
N ILE A 242 -23.44 -6.48 -7.43
CA ILE A 242 -22.29 -5.68 -7.88
C ILE A 242 -21.45 -5.30 -6.66
N GLU A 243 -20.19 -5.71 -6.67
CA GLU A 243 -19.18 -5.36 -5.67
C GLU A 243 -18.12 -4.46 -6.30
N VAL A 244 -17.65 -3.48 -5.53
CA VAL A 244 -16.49 -2.66 -5.86
C VAL A 244 -15.30 -3.22 -5.09
N ASP A 245 -14.19 -3.45 -5.77
CA ASP A 245 -12.96 -3.97 -5.19
C ASP A 245 -11.73 -3.38 -5.90
N HIS A 246 -10.56 -3.58 -5.31
CA HIS A 246 -9.30 -3.10 -5.87
C HIS A 246 -8.84 -3.97 -7.06
N PHE A 247 -8.43 -3.32 -8.14
CA PHE A 247 -7.82 -3.96 -9.29
C PHE A 247 -6.48 -4.60 -8.90
N ILE A 248 -5.52 -3.80 -8.45
CA ILE A 248 -4.35 -4.29 -7.70
C ILE A 248 -4.82 -4.66 -6.30
N PRO A 249 -4.76 -5.95 -5.89
CA PRO A 249 -5.35 -6.40 -4.64
C PRO A 249 -4.84 -5.65 -3.41
N PHE A 250 -5.74 -5.34 -2.46
CA PHE A 250 -5.38 -4.71 -1.18
C PHE A 250 -4.32 -5.51 -0.39
N ALA A 251 -4.35 -6.84 -0.50
CA ALA A 251 -3.35 -7.72 0.10
C ALA A 251 -1.91 -7.49 -0.42
N ARG A 252 -1.78 -6.93 -1.63
CA ARG A 252 -0.48 -6.57 -2.25
C ARG A 252 -0.09 -5.13 -2.00
N TYR A 253 -1.06 -4.22 -1.92
CA TYR A 253 -0.82 -2.80 -1.68
C TYR A 253 -2.00 -2.21 -0.91
N ALA A 254 -1.78 -1.98 0.39
CA ALA A 254 -2.83 -1.68 1.36
C ALA A 254 -3.18 -0.18 1.45
N ASN A 255 -3.23 0.52 0.31
CA ASN A 255 -3.65 1.92 0.24
C ASN A 255 -4.80 2.10 -0.75
N ASP A 256 -5.79 2.89 -0.36
CA ASP A 256 -6.98 3.18 -1.17
C ASP A 256 -6.68 4.29 -2.20
N LEU A 257 -6.36 3.87 -3.42
CA LEU A 257 -6.25 4.74 -4.58
C LEU A 257 -7.55 4.72 -5.38
N GLY A 258 -8.19 5.88 -5.56
CA GLY A 258 -9.48 5.99 -6.26
C GLY A 258 -9.47 5.41 -7.67
N HIS A 259 -8.36 5.54 -8.38
CA HIS A 259 -8.17 4.97 -9.73
C HIS A 259 -7.98 3.46 -9.75
N ASN A 260 -7.67 2.83 -8.61
CA ASN A 260 -7.42 1.38 -8.51
C ASN A 260 -8.70 0.57 -8.24
N PHE A 261 -9.90 1.14 -8.38
CA PHE A 261 -11.15 0.42 -8.14
C PHE A 261 -11.82 -0.04 -9.44
N VAL A 262 -12.55 -1.16 -9.36
CA VAL A 262 -13.39 -1.67 -10.45
C VAL A 262 -14.71 -2.21 -9.90
N ALA A 263 -15.78 -2.14 -10.70
CA ALA A 263 -17.06 -2.76 -10.36
C ALA A 263 -17.19 -4.13 -11.06
N ALA A 264 -17.56 -5.17 -10.33
CA ALA A 264 -17.64 -6.51 -10.90
C ALA A 264 -18.71 -7.37 -10.22
N HIS A 265 -19.03 -8.50 -10.84
CA HIS A 265 -19.81 -9.53 -10.17
C HIS A 265 -19.06 -10.04 -8.95
N ARG A 266 -19.78 -10.25 -7.85
CA ARG A 266 -19.28 -10.96 -6.66
C ARG A 266 -18.53 -12.26 -6.96
N SER A 267 -19.02 -13.05 -7.93
CA SER A 267 -18.37 -14.30 -8.33
C SER A 267 -17.03 -14.10 -9.03
N CYS A 268 -16.86 -13.03 -9.81
CA CYS A 268 -15.59 -12.68 -10.43
C CYS A 268 -14.60 -12.18 -9.37
N ASN A 269 -15.02 -11.28 -8.49
CA ASN A 269 -14.19 -10.76 -7.39
C ASN A 269 -13.71 -11.89 -6.46
N ASN A 270 -14.62 -12.75 -6.00
CA ASN A 270 -14.26 -13.90 -5.15
C ASN A 270 -13.42 -14.97 -5.85
N SER A 271 -13.41 -14.99 -7.18
CA SER A 271 -12.53 -15.88 -7.95
C SER A 271 -11.13 -15.27 -8.08
N LYS A 272 -11.04 -13.96 -8.35
CA LYS A 272 -9.78 -13.21 -8.42
C LYS A 272 -9.06 -13.10 -7.07
N ARG A 273 -9.77 -12.77 -5.99
CA ARG A 273 -9.21 -12.56 -4.63
C ARG A 273 -7.92 -11.74 -4.67
N ASP A 274 -6.87 -12.28 -4.06
CA ASP A 274 -5.55 -11.67 -3.91
C ASP A 274 -4.63 -11.90 -5.12
N PHE A 275 -5.12 -12.55 -6.19
CA PHE A 275 -4.35 -12.70 -7.42
C PHE A 275 -4.33 -11.39 -8.22
N LEU A 276 -3.18 -11.10 -8.84
CA LEU A 276 -3.13 -10.12 -9.91
C LEU A 276 -3.92 -10.65 -11.11
N ALA A 277 -4.64 -9.76 -11.78
CA ALA A 277 -5.38 -10.11 -12.98
C ALA A 277 -4.43 -10.34 -14.18
N ALA A 278 -4.89 -11.06 -15.19
CA ALA A 278 -4.18 -11.28 -16.45
C ALA A 278 -3.88 -9.98 -17.17
N GLN A 279 -2.89 -10.00 -18.07
CA GLN A 279 -2.41 -8.79 -18.76
C GLN A 279 -3.54 -8.08 -19.53
N LEU A 280 -4.45 -8.83 -20.17
CA LEU A 280 -5.65 -8.29 -20.82
C LEU A 280 -6.53 -7.45 -19.87
N HIS A 281 -6.67 -7.87 -18.61
CA HIS A 281 -7.45 -7.12 -17.62
C HIS A 281 -6.72 -5.86 -17.15
N ARG A 282 -5.38 -5.90 -17.11
CA ARG A 282 -4.56 -4.75 -16.76
C ARG A 282 -4.61 -3.68 -17.84
N GLU A 283 -4.47 -4.06 -19.11
CA GLU A 283 -4.58 -3.14 -20.25
C GLU A 283 -5.94 -2.45 -20.23
N ARG A 284 -7.03 -3.23 -20.10
CA ARG A 284 -8.38 -2.68 -19.93
C ARG A 284 -8.49 -1.71 -18.75
N TRP A 285 -7.87 -2.04 -17.61
CA TRP A 285 -7.92 -1.19 -16.42
C TRP A 285 -7.15 0.11 -16.64
N GLN A 286 -5.98 0.05 -17.28
CA GLN A 286 -5.18 1.23 -17.61
C GLN A 286 -5.96 2.13 -18.59
N ASP A 287 -6.41 1.57 -19.71
CA ASP A 287 -7.19 2.29 -20.72
C ASP A 287 -8.43 2.96 -20.10
N GLN A 288 -9.20 2.22 -19.31
CA GLN A 288 -10.44 2.72 -18.70
C GLN A 288 -10.15 3.75 -17.61
N ASN A 289 -9.38 3.39 -16.58
CA ASN A 289 -9.29 4.16 -15.34
C ASN A 289 -8.20 5.24 -15.37
N LEU A 290 -7.09 5.00 -16.07
CA LEU A 290 -5.93 5.90 -16.06
C LEU A 290 -5.90 6.81 -17.29
N ASP A 291 -6.38 6.32 -18.44
CA ASP A 291 -6.31 7.09 -19.69
C ASP A 291 -7.64 7.78 -20.02
N CYS A 292 -8.71 7.01 -20.25
CA CYS A 292 -10.00 7.57 -20.70
C CYS A 292 -10.79 8.30 -19.61
N HIS A 293 -10.77 7.81 -18.37
CA HIS A 293 -11.63 8.31 -17.29
C HIS A 293 -10.88 8.83 -16.06
N SER A 294 -9.57 9.07 -16.14
CA SER A 294 -8.77 9.50 -14.97
C SER A 294 -9.24 10.80 -14.35
N GLN A 295 -9.60 11.80 -15.15
CA GLN A 295 -10.10 13.08 -14.65
C GLN A 295 -11.47 12.91 -13.96
N LEU A 296 -12.41 12.21 -14.61
CA LEU A 296 -13.73 11.92 -14.04
C LEU A 296 -13.62 11.17 -12.71
N LEU A 297 -12.81 10.11 -12.66
CA LEU A 297 -12.57 9.37 -11.43
C LEU A 297 -11.94 10.25 -10.35
N THR A 298 -11.02 11.15 -10.70
CA THR A 298 -10.45 12.10 -9.75
C THR A 298 -11.53 13.02 -9.19
N ASP A 299 -12.35 13.62 -10.03
CA ASP A 299 -13.36 14.59 -9.63
C ASP A 299 -14.43 13.98 -8.73
N GLU A 300 -14.90 12.78 -9.06
CA GLU A 300 -15.94 12.06 -8.31
C GLU A 300 -15.40 11.43 -7.03
N LEU A 301 -14.20 10.85 -7.07
CA LEU A 301 -13.68 10.02 -5.98
C LEU A 301 -12.76 10.76 -5.02
N THR A 302 -12.17 11.90 -5.41
CA THR A 302 -11.23 12.63 -4.54
C THR A 302 -11.84 12.91 -3.18
N ARG A 303 -13.14 13.19 -3.09
CA ARG A 303 -13.84 13.48 -1.81
C ARG A 303 -13.73 12.35 -0.78
N TYR A 304 -13.55 11.11 -1.24
CA TYR A 304 -13.55 9.91 -0.41
C TYR A 304 -12.17 9.24 -0.37
N PHE A 305 -11.42 9.28 -1.48
CA PHE A 305 -10.18 8.54 -1.68
C PHE A 305 -9.06 9.43 -2.18
N HIS A 306 -7.82 9.02 -1.92
CA HIS A 306 -6.68 9.64 -2.58
C HIS A 306 -6.68 9.22 -4.05
N CYS A 307 -6.65 10.20 -4.95
CA CYS A 307 -6.65 9.98 -6.40
C CYS A 307 -5.30 10.47 -6.94
N ASP A 308 -4.57 9.57 -7.58
CA ASP A 308 -3.21 9.79 -8.07
C ASP A 308 -2.95 8.76 -9.19
N VAL A 309 -3.01 9.23 -10.43
CA VAL A 309 -2.90 8.41 -11.64
C VAL A 309 -1.49 7.83 -11.74
N ASP A 310 -0.48 8.66 -11.56
CA ASP A 310 0.93 8.28 -11.68
C ASP A 310 1.31 7.23 -10.64
N LYS A 311 0.86 7.41 -9.40
CA LYS A 311 1.04 6.43 -8.33
C LYS A 311 0.32 5.12 -8.63
N SER A 312 -0.92 5.17 -9.12
CA SER A 312 -1.69 3.97 -9.48
C SER A 312 -0.99 3.19 -10.59
N LEU A 313 -0.45 3.89 -11.59
CA LEU A 313 0.36 3.31 -12.66
C LEU A 313 1.66 2.72 -12.12
N ALA A 314 2.39 3.44 -11.26
CA ALA A 314 3.66 2.99 -10.68
C ALA A 314 3.47 1.71 -9.85
N VAL A 315 2.43 1.64 -9.01
CA VAL A 315 2.08 0.45 -8.22
C VAL A 315 1.71 -0.72 -9.13
N SER A 316 0.92 -0.49 -10.18
CA SER A 316 0.59 -1.51 -11.18
C SER A 316 1.86 -2.04 -11.87
N ASN A 317 2.72 -1.14 -12.33
CA ASN A 317 3.98 -1.51 -12.99
C ASN A 317 4.87 -2.35 -12.06
N TRP A 318 5.04 -1.92 -10.82
CA TRP A 318 5.77 -2.66 -9.80
C TRP A 318 5.18 -4.07 -9.58
N ALA A 319 3.87 -4.17 -9.33
CA ALA A 319 3.24 -5.43 -8.98
C ALA A 319 3.39 -6.48 -10.10
N TYR A 320 3.21 -6.07 -11.36
CA TYR A 320 3.36 -6.96 -12.52
C TYR A 320 4.82 -7.26 -12.86
N GLN A 321 5.74 -6.31 -12.64
CA GLN A 321 7.18 -6.56 -12.77
C GLN A 321 7.64 -7.65 -11.79
N VAL A 322 7.28 -7.53 -10.51
CA VAL A 322 7.62 -8.54 -9.49
C VAL A 322 6.97 -9.89 -9.81
N ALA A 323 5.70 -9.88 -10.27
CA ALA A 323 5.02 -11.11 -10.68
C ALA A 323 5.77 -11.82 -11.82
N SER A 324 6.21 -11.07 -12.83
CA SER A 324 7.00 -11.59 -13.95
C SER A 324 8.35 -12.15 -13.47
N SER A 325 9.10 -11.38 -12.67
CA SER A 325 10.40 -11.80 -12.14
C SER A 325 10.34 -13.06 -11.27
N ASN A 326 9.19 -13.30 -10.61
CA ASN A 326 8.98 -14.46 -9.75
C ASN A 326 8.29 -15.63 -10.47
N GLY A 327 7.97 -15.51 -11.76
CA GLY A 327 7.22 -16.54 -12.50
C GLY A 327 5.83 -16.79 -11.92
N ALA A 328 5.19 -15.75 -11.37
CA ALA A 328 3.86 -15.86 -10.77
C ALA A 328 2.78 -16.09 -11.83
N LYS A 329 1.66 -16.68 -11.40
CA LYS A 329 0.47 -16.87 -12.23
C LYS A 329 -0.50 -15.69 -12.06
N LEU A 330 -1.00 -15.18 -13.17
CA LEU A 330 -2.01 -14.12 -13.24
C LEU A 330 -3.39 -14.73 -13.47
N TRP A 331 -4.40 -14.22 -12.78
CA TRP A 331 -5.78 -14.70 -12.86
C TRP A 331 -6.45 -14.20 -14.15
N LEU A 332 -6.89 -15.12 -15.02
CA LEU A 332 -7.61 -14.78 -16.25
C LEU A 332 -9.12 -14.95 -16.10
N ALA A 333 -9.54 -16.00 -15.40
CA ALA A 333 -10.94 -16.24 -15.06
C ALA A 333 -11.01 -17.29 -13.94
N LYS A 334 -12.23 -17.68 -13.55
CA LYS A 334 -12.43 -18.82 -12.64
C LYS A 334 -11.66 -20.05 -13.12
N ASP A 335 -10.78 -20.53 -12.24
CA ASP A 335 -9.90 -21.69 -12.42
C ASP A 335 -8.95 -21.61 -13.63
N ARG A 336 -8.72 -20.41 -14.20
CA ARG A 336 -7.83 -20.19 -15.35
C ARG A 336 -6.79 -19.11 -15.06
N PHE A 337 -5.54 -19.44 -15.32
CA PHE A 337 -4.39 -18.57 -15.05
C PHE A 337 -3.39 -18.61 -16.21
N GLU A 338 -2.67 -17.52 -16.39
CA GLU A 338 -1.53 -17.40 -17.32
C GLU A 338 -0.24 -17.07 -16.57
N LEU A 339 0.92 -17.37 -17.16
CA LEU A 339 2.21 -17.04 -16.54
C LEU A 339 2.55 -15.56 -16.78
N ALA A 340 2.89 -14.83 -15.72
CA ALA A 340 3.29 -13.42 -15.83
C ALA A 340 4.50 -13.26 -16.76
N GLY A 341 4.47 -12.24 -17.63
CA GLY A 341 5.54 -11.98 -18.59
C GLY A 341 5.49 -12.83 -19.87
N SER A 342 4.56 -13.79 -19.96
CA SER A 342 4.28 -14.48 -21.22
C SER A 342 3.59 -13.49 -22.16
N LYS A 343 4.26 -13.08 -23.25
CA LYS A 343 3.51 -12.50 -24.37
C LYS A 343 2.61 -13.61 -24.88
N ASN A 344 1.29 -13.44 -24.77
CA ASN A 344 0.35 -14.41 -25.32
C ASN A 344 0.59 -14.51 -26.84
N VAL A 345 1.31 -15.54 -27.27
CA VAL A 345 1.35 -16.05 -28.65
C VAL A 345 0.02 -16.78 -28.92
N GLN A 346 -1.10 -16.15 -28.62
CA GLN A 346 -2.44 -16.66 -28.90
C GLN A 346 -3.26 -15.57 -29.55
N GLN A 347 -2.75 -15.08 -30.68
CA GLN A 347 -3.54 -14.36 -31.67
C GLN A 347 -2.96 -14.56 -33.07
N LEU A 348 -2.72 -15.82 -33.48
CA LEU A 348 -2.40 -16.15 -34.88
C LEU A 348 -3.00 -17.47 -35.42
N ASP A 349 -3.66 -18.30 -34.61
CA ASP A 349 -4.17 -19.62 -35.07
C ASP A 349 -5.70 -19.71 -35.27
N LEU A 350 -6.40 -18.58 -35.41
CA LEU A 350 -7.85 -18.58 -35.72
C LEU A 350 -8.20 -18.09 -37.14
N VAL A 351 -7.21 -17.98 -38.04
CA VAL A 351 -7.45 -17.62 -39.46
C VAL A 351 -6.94 -18.68 -40.46
N ALA A 352 -6.31 -19.77 -40.00
CA ALA A 352 -5.72 -20.79 -40.86
C ALA A 352 -6.58 -22.07 -41.06
N GLN A 353 -7.89 -22.04 -40.79
CA GLN A 353 -8.78 -23.22 -40.98
C GLN A 353 -10.04 -22.95 -41.82
N THR A 354 -10.04 -21.95 -42.71
CA THR A 354 -11.18 -21.72 -43.63
C THR A 354 -10.83 -21.62 -45.11
N ASN A 355 -9.66 -22.11 -45.57
CA ASN A 355 -9.30 -22.09 -47.00
C ASN A 355 -8.96 -23.47 -47.59
N HIS A 356 -9.72 -24.52 -47.27
CA HIS A 356 -9.68 -25.78 -48.02
C HIS A 356 -11.07 -26.40 -48.17
N LEU A 357 -12.00 -25.66 -48.78
CA LEU A 357 -13.21 -26.23 -49.39
C LEU A 357 -13.61 -25.31 -50.54
N TYR A 358 -13.02 -25.51 -51.72
CA TYR A 358 -13.58 -25.28 -53.06
C TYR A 358 -12.46 -25.50 -54.08
N ASP A 359 -12.26 -26.77 -54.44
CA ASP A 359 -11.74 -27.18 -55.76
C ASP A 359 -12.18 -28.62 -55.99
N SER A 360 -13.32 -28.77 -56.67
CA SER A 360 -13.80 -29.97 -57.39
C SER A 360 -14.92 -29.54 -58.34
#